data_AF-A0A7X7EER1-F1
#
_entry.id   AF-A0A7X7EER1-F1
#
_cell.length_a   1.000
_cell.length_b   1.000
_cell.length_c   1.000
_cell.angle_alpha   90.00
_cell.angle_beta   90.00
_cell.angle_gamma   90.00
#
_symmetry.space_group_name_H-M   'P 1'
#
loop_
_entity.id
_entity.type
_entity.pdbx_description
1 polymer ?
#
loop_
_entity_poly.entity_id
_entity_poly.type
_entity_poly.pdbx_seq_one_letter_code
_entity_poly.pdbx_strand_id
1 'polypeptide(L)'
;MKDKATIKKMIEELKPLKVDNMYLNDFFHTWKESDDEIAAVFQVAEVLRALRENNISTKVFDSGLGISIFRDNSTRTRFSFASACNLLGLEVQDLDEKTSQIAHGETVRETANMVSFMA
;
A
#
# COMPACT_ATOMS: atom_id res chain seq x y z
N MET A 1 6.81 -22.23 7.13
CA MET A 1 5.41 -21.86 6.84
C MET A 1 4.59 -21.97 8.12
N LYS A 2 3.95 -20.86 8.53
CA LYS A 2 2.95 -20.88 9.60
C LYS A 2 1.70 -21.63 9.10
N ASP A 3 1.09 -22.48 9.93
CA ASP A 3 -0.11 -23.22 9.53
C ASP A 3 -1.37 -22.33 9.52
N LYS A 4 -2.48 -22.83 8.97
CA LYS A 4 -3.73 -22.06 8.86
C LYS A 4 -4.30 -21.66 10.23
N ALA A 5 -4.11 -22.49 11.27
CA ALA A 5 -4.57 -22.19 12.62
C ALA A 5 -3.78 -21.02 13.22
N THR A 6 -2.47 -21.00 13.03
CA THR A 6 -1.59 -19.90 13.45
C THR A 6 -1.93 -18.62 12.72
N ILE A 7 -2.16 -18.66 11.40
CA ILE A 7 -2.57 -17.48 10.63
C ILE A 7 -3.90 -16.92 11.15
N LYS A 8 -4.89 -17.78 11.43
CA LYS A 8 -6.15 -17.33 12.05
C LYS A 8 -5.92 -16.65 13.39
N LYS A 9 -5.06 -17.22 14.24
CA LYS A 9 -4.71 -16.60 15.52
C LYS A 9 -4.05 -15.24 15.34
N MET A 10 -3.13 -15.09 14.39
CA MET A 10 -2.51 -13.80 14.08
C MET A 10 -3.52 -12.75 13.62
N ILE A 11 -4.56 -13.16 12.87
CA ILE A 11 -5.66 -12.26 12.48
C ILE A 11 -6.50 -11.87 13.71
N GLU A 12 -6.77 -12.80 14.61
CA GLU A 12 -7.50 -12.51 15.86
C GLU A 12 -6.74 -11.53 16.77
N GLU A 13 -5.41 -11.55 16.75
CA GLU A 13 -4.54 -10.60 17.47
C GLU A 13 -4.66 -9.14 16.96
N LEU A 14 -5.25 -8.91 15.78
CA LEU A 14 -5.54 -7.55 15.29
C LEU A 14 -6.77 -6.92 15.96
N LYS A 15 -7.73 -7.73 16.44
CA LYS A 15 -9.01 -7.24 17.00
C LYS A 15 -8.88 -6.23 18.15
N PRO A 16 -7.94 -6.38 19.12
CA PRO A 16 -7.83 -5.44 20.23
C PRO A 16 -7.11 -4.14 19.87
N LEU A 17 -6.44 -4.05 18.71
CA LEU A 17 -5.67 -2.87 18.32
C LEU A 17 -6.60 -1.75 17.85
N LYS A 18 -6.37 -0.52 18.31
CA LYS A 18 -7.14 0.65 17.88
C LYS A 18 -6.56 1.22 16.59
N VAL A 19 -7.23 0.93 15.48
CA VAL A 19 -6.79 1.31 14.11
C VAL A 19 -7.82 2.13 13.35
N ASP A 20 -8.84 2.64 14.04
CA ASP A 20 -9.99 3.31 13.41
C ASP A 20 -9.59 4.53 12.57
N ASN A 21 -8.47 5.21 12.91
CA ASN A 21 -8.01 6.38 12.18
C ASN A 21 -7.18 6.05 10.93
N MET A 22 -6.86 4.77 10.67
CA MET A 22 -6.06 4.38 9.50
C MET A 22 -6.88 4.20 8.22
N TYR A 23 -8.17 3.90 8.35
CA TYR A 23 -9.03 3.66 7.18
C TYR A 23 -9.33 4.98 6.46
N LEU A 24 -9.12 5.01 5.13
CA LEU A 24 -9.25 6.21 4.29
C LEU A 24 -8.38 7.39 4.76
N ASN A 25 -7.18 7.08 5.25
CA ASN A 25 -6.22 8.07 5.72
C ASN A 25 -4.82 7.83 5.13
N ASP A 26 -3.96 8.84 5.22
CA ASP A 26 -2.59 8.81 4.71
C ASP A 26 -1.59 8.33 5.78
N PHE A 27 -0.52 7.66 5.34
CA PHE A 27 0.60 7.26 6.22
C PHE A 27 1.86 8.05 5.87
N PHE A 28 2.07 9.21 6.52
CA PHE A 28 3.19 10.10 6.21
C PHE A 28 4.42 9.90 7.10
N HIS A 29 4.22 9.87 8.43
CA HIS A 29 5.30 9.84 9.40
C HIS A 29 4.92 8.98 10.60
N THR A 30 5.78 8.04 10.98
CA THR A 30 5.48 7.07 12.05
C THR A 30 5.17 7.68 13.41
N TRP A 31 5.72 8.87 13.72
CA TRP A 31 5.45 9.57 14.99
C TRP A 31 4.09 10.28 15.03
N LYS A 32 3.35 10.31 13.92
CA LYS A 32 1.95 10.76 13.88
C LYS A 32 0.96 9.61 14.10
N GLU A 33 1.44 8.38 13.99
CA GLU A 33 0.67 7.17 14.26
C GLU A 33 0.80 6.78 15.74
N SER A 34 -0.23 6.15 16.27
CA SER A 34 -0.19 5.53 17.59
C SER A 34 0.57 4.19 17.58
N ASP A 35 0.99 3.75 18.76
CA ASP A 35 1.68 2.45 18.91
C ASP A 35 0.83 1.28 18.40
N ASP A 36 -0.50 1.32 18.61
CA ASP A 36 -1.45 0.31 18.12
C ASP A 36 -1.49 0.27 16.58
N GLU A 37 -1.47 1.43 15.92
CA GLU A 37 -1.46 1.54 14.46
C GLU A 37 -0.15 1.00 13.86
N ILE A 38 0.98 1.34 14.46
CA ILE A 38 2.29 0.79 14.06
C ILE A 38 2.35 -0.73 14.29
N ALA A 39 1.85 -1.22 15.43
CA ALA A 39 1.77 -2.65 15.72
C ALA A 39 0.88 -3.39 14.70
N ALA A 40 -0.24 -2.78 14.31
CA ALA A 40 -1.13 -3.34 13.31
C ALA A 40 -0.46 -3.45 11.93
N VAL A 41 0.32 -2.45 11.51
CA VAL A 41 1.10 -2.52 10.26
C VAL A 41 2.04 -3.72 10.26
N PHE A 42 2.80 -3.93 11.34
CA PHE A 42 3.70 -5.08 11.45
C PHE A 42 2.95 -6.41 11.45
N GLN A 43 1.85 -6.50 12.18
CA GLN A 43 1.06 -7.72 12.27
C GLN A 43 0.42 -8.08 10.91
N VAL A 44 -0.15 -7.10 10.20
CA VAL A 44 -0.70 -7.30 8.84
C VAL A 44 0.40 -7.73 7.88
N ALA A 45 1.59 -7.13 7.93
CA ALA A 45 2.73 -7.53 7.08
C ALA A 45 3.13 -9.00 7.32
N GLU A 46 3.17 -9.44 8.57
CA GLU A 46 3.46 -10.84 8.93
C GLU A 46 2.34 -11.81 8.50
N VAL A 47 1.07 -11.40 8.59
CA VAL A 47 -0.06 -12.19 8.10
C VAL A 47 0.01 -12.35 6.57
N LEU A 48 0.23 -11.26 5.83
CA LEU A 48 0.33 -11.28 4.36
C LEU A 48 1.50 -12.17 3.90
N ARG A 49 2.65 -12.09 4.57
CA ARG A 49 3.78 -12.99 4.32
C ARG A 49 3.38 -14.45 4.52
N ALA A 50 2.77 -14.77 5.65
CA ALA A 50 2.37 -16.15 5.97
C ALA A 50 1.33 -16.72 4.98
N LEU A 51 0.38 -15.90 4.54
CA LEU A 51 -0.58 -16.28 3.49
C LEU A 51 0.13 -16.57 2.17
N ARG A 52 1.05 -15.71 1.74
CA ARG A 52 1.82 -15.89 0.51
C ARG A 52 2.70 -17.14 0.55
N GLU A 53 3.39 -17.38 1.67
CA GLU A 53 4.16 -18.62 1.88
C GLU A 53 3.29 -19.87 1.76
N ASN A 54 2.02 -19.80 2.15
CA ASN A 54 1.04 -20.87 2.01
C ASN A 54 0.36 -20.93 0.62
N ASN A 55 0.86 -20.19 -0.37
CA ASN A 55 0.30 -20.09 -1.71
C ASN A 55 -1.17 -19.62 -1.72
N ILE A 56 -1.55 -18.78 -0.76
CA ILE A 56 -2.88 -18.18 -0.68
C ILE A 56 -2.80 -16.78 -1.29
N SER A 57 -3.65 -16.50 -2.27
CA SER A 57 -3.77 -15.17 -2.87
C SER A 57 -4.35 -14.18 -1.86
N THR A 58 -3.76 -12.99 -1.77
CA THR A 58 -4.22 -11.87 -0.93
C THR A 58 -4.79 -10.73 -1.75
N LYS A 59 -5.18 -11.00 -3.01
CA LYS A 59 -5.83 -10.00 -3.84
C LYS A 59 -7.16 -9.59 -3.22
N VAL A 60 -7.35 -8.29 -3.06
CA VAL A 60 -8.58 -7.67 -2.55
C VAL A 60 -9.20 -6.72 -3.58
N PHE A 61 -8.45 -6.37 -4.64
CA PHE A 61 -8.93 -5.61 -5.79
C PHE A 61 -8.99 -6.51 -7.03
N ASP A 62 -10.09 -6.45 -7.76
CA ASP A 62 -10.25 -7.12 -9.07
C ASP A 62 -9.70 -6.25 -10.22
N SER A 63 -9.82 -4.92 -10.07
CA SER A 63 -9.23 -3.90 -10.94
C SER A 63 -8.95 -2.62 -10.16
N GLY A 64 -8.03 -1.78 -10.65
CA GLY A 64 -7.69 -0.48 -10.07
C GLY A 64 -6.22 -0.14 -10.26
N LEU A 65 -5.88 1.14 -10.17
CA LEU A 65 -4.53 1.64 -10.39
C LEU A 65 -3.83 2.02 -9.09
N GLY A 66 -2.56 1.65 -8.93
CA GLY A 66 -1.66 2.21 -7.92
C GLY A 66 -0.74 3.24 -8.58
N ILE A 67 -0.93 4.53 -8.31
CA ILE A 67 -0.10 5.57 -8.90
C ILE A 67 1.23 5.68 -8.17
N SER A 68 2.32 5.53 -8.92
CA SER A 68 3.70 5.56 -8.43
C SER A 68 4.35 6.89 -8.82
N ILE A 69 4.53 7.79 -7.84
CA ILE A 69 5.08 9.14 -8.07
C ILE A 69 6.52 9.19 -7.53
N PHE A 70 7.51 9.22 -8.43
CA PHE A 70 8.93 9.27 -8.08
C PHE A 70 9.61 10.51 -8.67
N ARG A 71 10.11 11.39 -7.81
CA ARG A 71 10.90 12.58 -8.21
C ARG A 71 12.36 12.25 -8.51
N ASP A 72 12.88 11.23 -7.82
CA ASP A 72 14.24 10.74 -7.94
C ASP A 72 14.28 9.24 -8.23
N ASN A 73 15.38 8.78 -8.83
CA ASN A 73 15.55 7.39 -9.17
C ASN A 73 15.85 6.52 -7.94
N SER A 74 14.89 5.66 -7.57
CA SER A 74 15.07 4.61 -6.57
C SER A 74 14.49 3.28 -7.05
N THR A 75 15.34 2.43 -7.63
CA THR A 75 14.93 1.10 -8.13
C THR A 75 14.36 0.22 -7.02
N ARG A 76 14.95 0.24 -5.82
CA ARG A 76 14.50 -0.60 -4.70
C ARG A 76 13.09 -0.23 -4.24
N THR A 77 12.79 1.05 -4.12
CA THR A 77 11.47 1.51 -3.68
C THR A 77 10.42 1.26 -4.76
N ARG A 78 10.74 1.52 -6.04
CA ARG A 78 9.84 1.24 -7.17
C ARG A 78 9.43 -0.23 -7.24
N PHE A 79 10.41 -1.14 -7.16
CA PHE A 79 10.13 -2.58 -7.15
C PHE A 79 9.34 -3.02 -5.92
N SER A 80 9.62 -2.44 -4.75
CA SER A 80 8.87 -2.73 -3.53
C SER A 80 7.40 -2.32 -3.65
N PHE A 81 7.14 -1.11 -4.16
CA PHE A 81 5.79 -0.59 -4.35
C PHE A 81 5.02 -1.41 -5.40
N ALA A 82 5.63 -1.68 -6.55
CA ALA A 82 5.03 -2.51 -7.60
C ALA A 82 4.69 -3.93 -7.12
N SER A 83 5.57 -4.53 -6.30
CA SER A 83 5.32 -5.85 -5.71
C SER A 83 4.13 -5.82 -4.74
N ALA A 84 3.99 -4.77 -3.94
CA ALA A 84 2.88 -4.60 -3.00
C ALA A 84 1.54 -4.39 -3.72
N CYS A 85 1.50 -3.52 -4.73
CA CYS A 85 0.31 -3.32 -5.56
C CYS A 85 -0.14 -4.63 -6.23
N ASN A 86 0.79 -5.35 -6.85
CA ASN A 86 0.48 -6.63 -7.50
C ASN A 86 -0.05 -7.70 -6.53
N LEU A 87 0.53 -7.76 -5.32
CA LEU A 87 0.12 -8.69 -4.26
C LEU A 87 -1.35 -8.47 -3.85
N LEU A 88 -1.82 -7.23 -3.85
CA LEU A 88 -3.20 -6.86 -3.50
C LEU A 88 -4.16 -6.80 -4.71
N GLY A 89 -3.63 -6.91 -5.93
CA GLY A 89 -4.41 -6.96 -7.18
C GLY A 89 -4.50 -5.65 -7.96
N LEU A 90 -3.73 -4.62 -7.58
CA LEU A 90 -3.65 -3.35 -8.29
C LEU A 90 -2.59 -3.39 -9.40
N GLU A 91 -2.83 -2.62 -10.47
CA GLU A 91 -1.86 -2.37 -11.54
C GLU A 91 -1.12 -1.07 -11.27
N VAL A 92 0.22 -1.05 -11.34
CA VAL A 92 1.00 0.17 -11.12
C VAL A 92 1.10 1.00 -12.38
N GLN A 93 0.87 2.31 -12.23
CA GLN A 93 1.14 3.31 -13.26
C GLN A 93 2.15 4.33 -12.73
N ASP A 94 3.31 4.40 -13.36
CA ASP A 94 4.37 5.34 -12.99
C ASP A 94 4.07 6.73 -13.57
N LEU A 95 3.99 7.73 -12.69
CA LEU A 95 3.92 9.14 -13.07
C LEU A 95 5.33 9.75 -12.95
N ASP A 96 5.93 10.03 -14.10
CA ASP A 96 7.20 10.77 -14.16
C ASP A 96 6.94 12.28 -14.22
N GLU A 97 7.21 12.98 -13.12
CA GLU A 97 7.03 14.44 -13.04
C GLU A 97 7.86 15.20 -14.10
N LYS A 98 8.98 14.63 -14.59
CA LYS A 98 9.85 15.32 -15.57
C LYS A 98 9.29 15.29 -16.99
N THR A 99 8.46 14.30 -17.30
CA THR A 99 7.80 14.15 -18.61
C THR A 99 6.31 14.50 -18.56
N SER A 100 5.75 14.66 -17.36
CA SER A 100 4.36 15.04 -17.11
C SER A 100 4.05 16.49 -17.50
N GLN A 101 2.76 16.80 -17.69
CA GLN A 101 2.23 18.14 -17.93
C GLN A 101 2.49 19.11 -16.76
N ILE A 102 2.90 18.61 -15.58
CA ILE A 102 3.46 19.41 -14.49
C ILE A 102 4.65 20.26 -15.00
N ALA A 103 5.50 19.70 -15.86
CA ALA A 103 6.61 20.45 -16.48
C ALA A 103 6.14 21.52 -17.49
N HIS A 104 4.87 21.46 -17.90
CA HIS A 104 4.22 22.38 -18.85
C HIS A 104 3.28 23.37 -18.16
N GLY A 105 3.30 23.45 -16.82
CA GLY A 105 2.57 24.44 -16.03
C GLY A 105 1.24 23.97 -15.45
N GLU A 106 0.89 22.69 -15.55
CA GLU A 106 -0.25 22.11 -14.82
C GLU A 106 0.01 22.18 -13.30
N THR A 107 -1.01 22.55 -12.53
CA THR A 107 -0.88 22.63 -11.08
C THR A 107 -0.88 21.24 -10.45
N VAL A 108 -0.22 21.07 -9.29
CA VAL A 108 -0.22 19.81 -8.52
C VAL A 108 -1.64 19.33 -8.22
N ARG A 109 -2.58 20.26 -8.00
CA ARG A 109 -4.00 19.93 -7.76
C ARG A 109 -4.65 19.32 -8.99
N GLU A 110 -4.44 19.89 -10.16
CA GLU A 110 -5.02 19.37 -11.41
C GLU A 110 -4.47 17.98 -11.71
N THR A 111 -3.15 17.79 -11.66
CA THR A 111 -2.54 16.49 -11.91
C THR A 111 -3.04 15.43 -10.91
N ALA A 112 -3.12 15.75 -9.61
CA ALA A 112 -3.64 14.83 -8.60
C ALA A 112 -5.07 14.37 -8.89
N ASN A 113 -5.96 15.28 -9.31
CA ASN A 113 -7.33 14.89 -9.69
C ASN A 113 -7.34 14.02 -10.95
N MET A 114 -6.53 14.37 -11.95
CA MET A 114 -6.50 13.67 -13.24
C MET A 114 -6.02 12.22 -13.14
N VAL A 115 -5.02 11.94 -12.30
CA VAL A 115 -4.50 10.57 -12.13
C VAL A 115 -5.35 9.68 -11.20
N SER A 116 -6.30 10.27 -10.48
CA SER A 116 -7.06 9.57 -9.43
C SER A 116 -8.44 9.06 -9.83
N PHE A 117 -8.87 9.18 -11.09
CA PHE A 117 -10.22 8.72 -11.51
C PHE A 117 -10.45 7.21 -11.31
N MET A 118 -9.39 6.40 -11.36
CA MET A 118 -9.43 4.94 -11.19
C MET A 118 -8.34 4.42 -10.25
N ALA A 119 -7.76 5.32 -9.44
CA ALA A 119 -6.74 4.99 -8.45
C ALA A 119 -7.34 4.88 -7.05
#